data_AF-X0SHZ0-F1
#
_entry.id   AF-X0SHZ0-F1
#
_cell.length_a   1.000
_cell.length_b   1.000
_cell.length_c   1.000
_cell.angle_alpha   90.00
_cell.angle_beta   90.00
_cell.angle_gamma   90.00
#
_symmetry.space_group_name_H-M   'P 1'
#
loop_
_entity.id
_entity.type
_entity.pdbx_description
1 polymer ?
#
loop_
_entity_poly.entity_id
_entity_poly.type
_entity_poly.pdbx_seq_one_letter_code
_entity_poly.pdbx_strand_id
1 'polypeptide(L)'
;MAGVIATGNISRLLQEGVKKVFGQAYDEHTTQWDMLFDTEDSSKAFELDQQFEGFGLAPVKNEGAGVAYDSQQEGFTPKYVNLTYAKGFIVTREAMEDNQYNLFSKRARALAFSMRQTKENVGANVYNR
;
A
#
# COMPACT_ATOMS: atom_id res chain seq x y z
N MET A 1 -7.70 20.36 -6.11
CA MET A 1 -8.67 20.25 -5.01
C MET A 1 -9.90 19.56 -5.55
N ALA A 2 -10.21 18.34 -5.10
CA ALA A 2 -11.47 17.68 -5.48
C ALA A 2 -12.63 18.45 -4.84
N GLY A 3 -13.62 18.85 -5.64
CA GLY A 3 -14.75 19.63 -5.15
C GLY A 3 -15.67 18.80 -4.26
N VAL A 4 -16.30 19.48 -3.29
CA VAL A 4 -17.35 18.89 -2.44
C VAL A 4 -18.49 18.39 -3.33
N ILE A 5 -18.95 17.17 -3.10
CA ILE A 5 -20.10 16.61 -3.82
C ILE A 5 -21.36 17.20 -3.20
N ALA A 6 -21.88 18.25 -3.83
CA ALA A 6 -23.17 18.86 -3.50
C ALA A 6 -24.26 18.38 -4.48
N THR A 7 -25.53 18.58 -4.12
CA THR A 7 -26.70 18.26 -4.95
C THR A 7 -26.62 18.85 -6.36
N GLY A 8 -26.04 20.04 -6.52
CA GLY A 8 -25.80 20.66 -7.83
C GLY A 8 -24.87 19.85 -8.75
N ASN A 9 -23.91 19.10 -8.19
CA ASN A 9 -22.93 18.33 -8.96
C ASN A 9 -23.48 16.97 -9.40
N ILE A 10 -24.55 16.49 -8.78
CA ILE A 10 -25.15 15.17 -9.03
C ILE A 10 -26.66 15.25 -9.28
N SER A 11 -27.18 16.41 -9.69
CA SER A 11 -28.63 16.70 -9.78
C SER A 11 -29.43 15.64 -10.56
N ARG A 12 -28.89 15.11 -11.65
CA ARG A 12 -29.53 14.04 -12.44
C ARG A 12 -29.57 12.68 -11.74
N LEU A 13 -28.67 12.43 -10.79
CA LEU A 13 -28.59 11.19 -10.02
C LEU A 13 -29.46 11.23 -8.75
N LEU A 14 -30.09 12.37 -8.47
CA LEU A 14 -30.99 12.59 -7.33
C LEU A 14 -32.48 12.61 -7.75
N GLN A 15 -32.78 12.53 -9.04
CA GLN A 15 -34.15 12.53 -9.59
C GLN A 15 -34.46 11.19 -10.25
N GLU A 16 -35.71 10.73 -10.14
CA GLU A 16 -36.17 9.52 -10.82
C GLU A 16 -36.04 9.66 -12.35
N GLY A 17 -35.40 8.68 -12.99
CA GLY A 17 -35.26 8.63 -14.46
C GLY A 17 -33.91 8.11 -14.96
N VAL A 18 -32.93 7.88 -14.08
CA VAL A 18 -31.63 7.33 -14.49
C VAL A 18 -31.71 5.81 -14.63
N LYS A 19 -31.62 5.34 -15.88
CA LYS A 19 -31.69 3.90 -16.23
C LYS A 19 -30.51 3.08 -15.67
N LYS A 20 -29.27 3.62 -15.68
CA LYS A 20 -28.07 2.96 -15.15
C LYS A 20 -26.94 3.98 -14.90
N VAL A 21 -26.24 3.82 -13.78
CA VAL A 21 -24.98 4.54 -13.48
C VAL A 21 -23.83 3.61 -13.84
N PHE A 22 -22.93 4.06 -14.73
CA PHE A 22 -21.79 3.29 -15.25
C PHE A 22 -20.45 3.90 -14.81
N GLY A 23 -19.37 3.10 -14.83
CA GLY A 23 -17.99 3.57 -14.58
C GLY A 23 -17.53 3.63 -13.11
N GLN A 24 -18.33 3.15 -12.16
CA GLN A 24 -17.98 3.19 -10.72
C GLN A 24 -17.42 1.88 -10.16
N ALA A 25 -17.70 0.75 -10.80
CA ALA A 25 -17.15 -0.54 -10.41
C ALA A 25 -16.89 -1.34 -11.70
N TYR A 26 -15.64 -1.75 -11.89
CA TYR A 26 -15.24 -2.69 -12.93
C TYR A 26 -15.15 -4.07 -12.32
N ASP A 27 -15.26 -5.12 -13.14
CA ASP A 27 -15.02 -6.49 -12.69
C ASP A 27 -13.61 -6.57 -12.11
N GLU A 28 -13.53 -7.01 -10.87
CA GLU A 28 -12.33 -6.96 -10.07
C GLU A 28 -11.44 -8.16 -10.39
N HIS A 29 -10.20 -7.92 -10.80
CA HIS A 29 -9.19 -8.97 -10.79
C HIS A 29 -8.80 -9.31 -9.34
N THR A 30 -8.47 -10.58 -9.10
CA THR A 30 -7.92 -11.04 -7.82
C THR A 30 -6.65 -10.26 -7.49
N THR A 31 -6.42 -10.00 -6.20
CA THR A 31 -5.17 -9.36 -5.77
C THR A 31 -3.98 -10.25 -6.10
N GLN A 32 -2.88 -9.62 -6.48
CA GLN A 32 -1.61 -10.29 -6.79
C GLN A 32 -0.49 -9.82 -5.86
N TRP A 33 -0.60 -8.61 -5.28
CA TRP A 33 0.39 -8.09 -4.34
C TRP A 33 0.62 -9.01 -3.13
N ASP A 34 -0.40 -9.73 -2.66
CA ASP A 34 -0.33 -10.66 -1.52
C ASP A 34 0.42 -11.97 -1.84
N MET A 35 0.61 -12.28 -3.12
CA MET A 35 1.40 -13.43 -3.56
C MET A 35 2.86 -13.07 -3.86
N LEU A 36 3.15 -11.78 -3.99
CA LEU A 36 4.47 -11.28 -4.40
C LEU A 36 5.32 -10.85 -3.20
N PHE A 37 4.70 -10.42 -2.11
CA PHE A 37 5.41 -9.86 -0.95
C PHE A 37 4.99 -10.54 0.35
N ASP A 38 5.97 -10.78 1.22
CA ASP A 38 5.71 -11.11 2.62
C ASP A 38 5.26 -9.85 3.36
N THR A 39 4.18 -9.98 4.15
CA THR A 39 3.64 -8.87 4.94
C THR A 39 4.10 -9.01 6.39
N GLU A 40 4.84 -8.02 6.88
CA GLU A 40 5.21 -7.92 8.29
C GLU A 40 4.56 -6.70 8.94
N ASP A 41 4.12 -6.85 10.19
CA ASP A 41 3.55 -5.76 10.98
C ASP A 41 4.66 -5.06 11.78
N SER A 42 4.79 -3.75 11.61
CA SER A 42 5.71 -2.91 12.41
C SER A 42 4.98 -1.71 13.01
N SER A 43 5.32 -1.39 14.26
CA SER A 43 4.89 -0.18 14.97
C SER A 43 5.90 0.97 14.87
N LYS A 44 7.04 0.77 14.20
CA LYS A 44 8.12 1.75 14.10
C LYS A 44 7.99 2.58 12.83
N ALA A 45 8.59 3.77 12.85
CA ALA A 45 8.62 4.66 11.68
C ALA A 45 9.50 4.10 10.54
N PHE A 46 10.50 3.29 10.90
CA PHE A 46 11.37 2.60 9.96
C PHE A 46 11.90 1.31 10.60
N GLU A 47 12.17 0.31 9.77
CA GLU A 47 12.92 -0.89 10.14
C GLU A 47 14.26 -0.88 9.38
N LEU A 48 15.29 -1.41 10.03
CA LEU A 48 16.65 -1.53 9.49
C LEU A 48 17.08 -2.97 9.69
N ASP A 49 17.41 -3.65 8.61
CA ASP A 49 18.14 -4.91 8.71
C ASP A 49 19.61 -4.62 8.54
N GLN A 50 20.44 -5.14 9.45
CA GLN A 50 21.89 -4.98 9.37
C GLN A 50 22.49 -6.32 8.97
N GLN A 51 23.09 -6.37 7.78
CA GLN A 51 23.93 -7.50 7.43
C GLN A 51 25.25 -7.38 8.20
N PHE A 52 25.65 -8.46 8.86
CA PHE A 52 27.00 -8.64 9.36
C PHE A 52 27.71 -9.62 8.44
N GLU A 53 28.89 -9.25 7.96
CA GLU A 53 29.76 -10.22 7.29
C GLU A 53 30.29 -11.21 8.33
N GLY A 54 30.16 -12.50 8.03
CA GLY A 54 30.63 -13.56 8.92
C GLY A 54 32.15 -13.61 9.03
N PHE A 55 32.65 -14.32 10.03
CA PHE A 55 34.08 -14.58 10.17
C PHE A 55 34.60 -15.50 9.05
N GLY A 56 35.86 -15.32 8.66
CA GLY A 56 36.56 -16.26 7.79
C GLY A 56 36.72 -17.64 8.43
N LEU A 57 37.13 -18.63 7.62
CA LEU A 57 37.44 -19.98 8.12
C LEU A 57 38.58 -19.93 9.14
N ALA A 58 38.40 -20.62 10.28
CA ALA A 58 39.41 -20.69 11.32
C ALA A 58 40.69 -21.39 10.81
N PRO A 59 41.87 -20.74 10.82
CA PRO A 59 43.11 -21.36 10.38
C PRO A 59 43.60 -22.42 11.39
N VAL A 60 44.31 -23.43 10.90
CA VAL A 60 44.99 -24.42 11.77
C VAL A 60 46.09 -23.71 12.56
N LYS A 61 45.98 -23.75 13.88
CA LYS A 61 46.94 -23.12 14.79
C LYS A 61 48.16 -24.03 15.00
N ASN A 62 49.35 -23.55 14.66
CA ASN A 62 50.61 -24.23 14.99
C ASN A 62 50.95 -24.06 16.48
N GLU A 63 51.65 -25.05 17.05
CA GLU A 63 52.06 -25.03 18.46
C GLU A 63 52.98 -23.83 18.75
N GLY A 64 52.66 -23.08 19.82
CA GLY A 64 53.37 -21.84 20.20
C GLY A 64 52.92 -20.56 19.47
N ALA A 65 52.07 -20.66 18.44
CA ALA A 65 51.55 -19.48 17.74
C ALA A 65 50.44 -18.76 18.52
N GLY A 66 50.28 -17.46 18.26
CA GLY A 66 49.18 -16.65 18.77
C GLY A 66 47.81 -17.05 18.21
N VAL A 67 46.74 -16.59 18.85
CA VAL A 67 45.36 -16.74 18.33
C VAL A 67 45.17 -15.73 17.20
N ALA A 68 44.68 -16.17 16.04
CA ALA A 68 44.24 -15.28 14.98
C ALA A 68 42.90 -14.65 15.37
N TYR A 69 42.84 -13.33 15.39
CA TYR A 69 41.62 -12.58 15.63
C TYR A 69 41.12 -12.05 14.29
N ASP A 70 39.82 -12.20 14.04
CA ASP A 70 39.16 -11.69 12.85
C ASP A 70 38.19 -10.57 13.24
N SER A 71 37.88 -9.68 12.29
CA SER A 71 37.03 -8.51 12.51
C SER A 71 35.82 -8.56 11.60
N GLN A 72 34.62 -8.40 12.17
CA GLN A 72 33.40 -8.25 11.37
C GLN A 72 33.27 -6.80 10.89
N GLN A 73 32.92 -6.64 9.62
CA GLN A 73 32.50 -5.36 9.05
C GLN A 73 30.97 -5.37 8.92
N GLU A 74 30.37 -4.20 9.13
CA GLU A 74 28.96 -3.97 8.85
C GLU A 74 28.75 -3.97 7.33
N GLY A 75 27.88 -4.85 6.85
CA GLY A 75 27.49 -4.96 5.45
C GLY A 75 26.33 -4.01 5.09
N PHE A 76 25.65 -4.31 3.99
CA PHE A 76 24.56 -3.48 3.49
C PHE A 76 23.38 -3.44 4.47
N THR A 77 22.83 -2.24 4.68
CA THR A 77 21.72 -1.98 5.60
C THR A 77 20.50 -1.51 4.81
N PRO A 78 19.61 -2.40 4.35
CA PRO A 78 18.35 -1.99 3.76
C PRO A 78 17.48 -1.29 4.83
N LYS A 79 16.94 -0.13 4.46
CA LYS A 79 16.01 0.64 5.29
C LYS A 79 14.61 0.57 4.71
N TYR A 80 13.66 0.08 5.50
CA TYR A 80 12.24 0.05 5.15
C TYR A 80 11.52 1.21 5.84
N VAL A 81 10.81 2.03 5.07
CA VAL A 81 10.06 3.19 5.57
C VAL A 81 8.57 2.97 5.35
N ASN A 82 7.79 3.09 6.42
CA ASN A 82 6.34 2.94 6.37
C ASN A 82 5.69 4.19 5.74
N LEU A 83 5.03 4.02 4.59
CA LEU A 83 4.33 5.10 3.87
C LEU A 83 2.82 5.04 4.09
N THR A 84 2.22 6.17 4.46
CA THR A 84 0.77 6.28 4.68
C THR A 84 0.06 6.82 3.43
N TYR A 85 -0.79 6.01 2.81
CA TYR A 85 -1.66 6.43 1.71
C TYR A 85 -3.06 6.76 2.21
N ALA A 86 -3.54 7.97 1.93
CA ALA A 86 -4.87 8.43 2.34
C ALA A 86 -5.66 8.98 1.14
N LYS A 87 -6.93 8.57 1.05
CA LYS A 87 -7.88 9.07 0.05
C LYS A 87 -9.29 9.01 0.64
N GLY A 88 -10.05 10.08 0.43
CA GLY A 88 -11.43 10.19 0.90
C GLY A 88 -12.27 11.02 -0.07
N PHE A 89 -13.59 10.99 0.13
CA PHE A 89 -14.53 11.84 -0.59
C PHE A 89 -15.46 12.53 0.42
N ILE A 90 -15.90 13.74 0.10
CA ILE A 90 -16.77 14.56 0.96
C ILE A 90 -18.14 14.66 0.27
N VAL A 91 -19.21 14.43 1.03
CA VAL A 91 -20.60 14.51 0.57
C VAL A 91 -21.37 15.43 1.51
N THR A 92 -22.23 16.30 0.95
CA THR A 92 -23.12 17.13 1.77
C THR A 92 -24.30 16.31 2.33
N ARG A 93 -24.89 16.79 3.43
CA ARG A 93 -25.97 16.07 4.10
C ARG A 93 -27.23 15.97 3.22
N GLU A 94 -27.54 17.02 2.48
CA GLU A 94 -28.70 17.09 1.59
C GLU A 94 -28.58 16.06 0.47
N ALA A 95 -27.38 15.95 -0.11
CA ALA A 95 -27.08 14.91 -1.10
C ALA A 95 -27.16 13.49 -0.51
N MET A 96 -26.91 13.34 0.80
CA MET A 96 -27.02 12.07 1.51
C MET A 96 -28.49 11.65 1.70
N GLU A 97 -29.35 12.60 2.06
CA GLU A 97 -30.78 12.38 2.31
C GLU A 97 -31.55 12.12 0.99
N ASP A 98 -31.17 12.77 -0.11
CA ASP A 98 -31.82 12.62 -1.43
C ASP A 98 -31.36 11.39 -2.24
N ASN A 99 -30.59 10.47 -1.65
CA ASN A 99 -29.99 9.36 -2.38
C ASN A 99 -30.94 8.18 -2.62
N GLN A 100 -31.73 8.29 -3.68
CA GLN A 100 -32.68 7.25 -4.12
C GLN A 100 -32.03 5.99 -4.71
N TYR A 101 -30.74 6.03 -5.08
CA TYR A 101 -30.09 4.99 -5.91
C TYR A 101 -28.89 4.28 -5.25
N ASN A 102 -28.76 4.37 -3.92
CA ASN A 102 -27.64 3.76 -3.16
C ASN A 102 -26.25 4.12 -3.70
N LEU A 103 -26.08 5.34 -4.24
CA LEU A 103 -24.85 5.77 -4.91
C LEU A 103 -23.63 5.82 -3.99
N PHE A 104 -23.82 6.09 -2.70
CA PHE A 104 -22.70 6.17 -1.75
C PHE A 104 -22.05 4.82 -1.49
N SER A 105 -22.83 3.74 -1.45
CA SER A 105 -22.28 2.37 -1.34
C SER A 105 -21.39 2.04 -2.54
N LYS A 106 -21.80 2.44 -3.75
CA LYS A 106 -21.03 2.25 -4.99
C LYS A 106 -19.77 3.12 -5.02
N ARG A 107 -19.84 4.36 -4.50
CA ARG A 107 -18.68 5.26 -4.40
C ARG A 107 -17.68 4.81 -3.33
N ALA A 108 -18.16 4.28 -2.20
CA ALA A 108 -17.29 3.67 -1.20
C ALA A 108 -16.55 2.46 -1.78
N ARG A 109 -17.23 1.63 -2.59
CA ARG A 109 -16.59 0.53 -3.33
C ARG A 109 -15.56 1.04 -4.34
N ALA A 110 -15.86 2.10 -5.08
CA ALA A 110 -14.92 2.72 -6.01
C ALA A 110 -13.67 3.27 -5.30
N LEU A 111 -13.84 3.85 -4.10
CA LEU A 111 -12.73 4.30 -3.27
C LEU A 111 -11.87 3.12 -2.81
N ALA A 112 -12.49 2.04 -2.32
CA ALA A 112 -11.79 0.83 -1.92
C ALA A 112 -11.00 0.21 -3.10
N PHE A 113 -11.59 0.17 -4.29
CA PHE A 113 -10.93 -0.25 -5.52
C PHE A 113 -9.71 0.62 -5.84
N SER A 114 -9.84 1.95 -5.75
CA SER A 114 -8.72 2.86 -5.98
C SER A 114 -7.58 2.63 -4.98
N MET A 115 -7.88 2.37 -3.71
CA MET A 115 -6.85 2.07 -2.71
C MET A 115 -6.14 0.75 -3.01
N ARG A 116 -6.89 -0.28 -3.41
CA ARG A 116 -6.33 -1.58 -3.78
C ARG A 116 -5.43 -1.49 -5.01
N GLN A 117 -5.86 -0.77 -6.04
CA GLN A 117 -5.05 -0.60 -7.25
C GLN A 117 -3.77 0.21 -7.00
N THR A 118 -3.79 1.14 -6.04
CA THR A 118 -2.55 1.81 -5.60
C THR A 118 -1.57 0.80 -5.00
N LYS A 119 -2.03 -0.14 -4.17
CA LYS A 119 -1.15 -1.19 -3.62
C LYS A 119 -0.52 -2.05 -4.72
N GLU A 120 -1.32 -2.49 -5.69
CA GLU A 120 -0.84 -3.28 -6.83
C GLU A 120 0.22 -2.54 -7.65
N ASN A 121 -0.04 -1.29 -8.03
CA ASN A 121 0.90 -0.50 -8.83
C ASN A 121 2.20 -0.21 -8.08
N VAL A 122 2.12 0.12 -6.79
CA VAL A 122 3.31 0.40 -5.97
C VAL A 122 4.14 -0.87 -5.79
N GLY A 123 3.51 -2.02 -5.51
CA GLY A 123 4.19 -3.30 -5.41
C GLY A 123 4.85 -3.71 -6.73
N ALA A 124 4.11 -3.67 -7.84
CA ALA A 124 4.65 -4.01 -9.17
C ALA A 124 5.83 -3.13 -9.59
N ASN A 125 5.86 -1.86 -9.16
CA ASN A 125 6.98 -0.96 -9.46
C ASN A 125 8.31 -1.44 -8.85
N VAL A 126 8.28 -2.19 -7.74
CA VAL A 126 9.51 -2.76 -7.15
C VAL A 126 10.19 -3.74 -8.11
N TYR A 127 9.41 -4.51 -8.89
CA TYR A 127 9.95 -5.46 -9.88
C TYR A 127 10.35 -4.82 -11.21
N ASN A 128 9.76 -3.68 -11.55
CA ASN A 128 10.00 -3.01 -12.84
C ASN A 128 11.17 -2.01 -12.79
N ARG A 129 12.02 -2.09 -11.77
CA ARG A 129 13.10 -1.16 -11.50
C ARG A 129 14.46 -1.84 -11.67
#